data_AF-A0A955TPB3-F1
#
_entry.id   AF-A0A955TPB3-F1
#
_cell.length_a   1.000
_cell.length_b   1.000
_cell.length_c   1.000
_cell.angle_alpha   90.00
_cell.angle_beta   90.00
_cell.angle_gamma   90.00
#
_symmetry.space_group_name_H-M   'P 1'
#
loop_
_entity.id
_entity.type
_entity.pdbx_description
1 polymer ?
#
loop_
_entity_poly.entity_id
_entity_poly.type
_entity_poly.pdbx_seq_one_letter_code
_entity_poly.pdbx_strand_id
1 'polypeptide(L)'
;MNTPMPFLCRRPVRVTLYLFLGAFALWTIAWGLIPRWLDPTFEEHLKNKNVMVGMTREQVMDAWGSPYQMNVSYTDKGIRREEWIYEDWLDASTIKHRYLYFEEGKLTGGWQ
;
A
#
# COMPACT_ATOMS: atom_id res chain seq x y z
N MET A 1 -7.49 61.66 -28.21
CA MET A 1 -8.15 60.78 -27.22
C MET A 1 -7.09 60.07 -26.39
N ASN A 2 -7.02 60.31 -25.08
CA ASN A 2 -6.23 59.46 -24.18
C ASN A 2 -7.06 58.23 -23.83
N THR A 3 -6.75 57.09 -24.41
CA THR A 3 -7.40 55.83 -24.05
C THR A 3 -6.94 55.42 -22.65
N PRO A 4 -7.85 55.14 -21.70
CA PRO A 4 -7.46 54.70 -20.37
C PRO A 4 -6.76 53.35 -20.48
N MET A 5 -5.61 53.21 -19.82
CA MET A 5 -4.83 51.97 -19.84
C MET A 5 -5.70 50.77 -19.39
N PRO A 6 -5.69 49.64 -20.13
CA PRO A 6 -6.52 48.49 -19.84
C PRO A 6 -6.23 47.91 -18.46
N PHE A 7 -7.28 47.41 -17.79
CA PHE A 7 -7.24 46.96 -16.37
C PHE A 7 -6.17 45.89 -16.10
N LEU A 8 -5.95 44.98 -17.06
CA LEU A 8 -4.92 43.93 -16.98
C LEU A 8 -3.47 44.46 -17.02
N CYS A 9 -3.22 45.66 -17.55
CA CYS A 9 -1.88 46.23 -17.65
C CYS A 9 -1.45 47.00 -16.40
N ARG A 10 -2.33 47.14 -15.40
CA ARG A 10 -1.97 47.76 -14.12
C ARG A 10 -1.02 46.83 -13.36
N ARG A 11 0.18 47.33 -13.06
CA ARG A 11 1.21 46.63 -12.26
C ARG A 11 0.66 45.88 -11.04
N PRO A 12 -0.19 46.45 -10.16
CA PRO A 12 -0.69 45.72 -9.00
C PRO A 12 -1.56 44.53 -9.38
N VAL A 13 -2.43 44.68 -10.39
CA VAL A 13 -3.34 43.61 -10.85
C VAL A 13 -2.54 42.43 -11.41
N ARG A 14 -1.51 42.72 -12.20
CA ARG A 14 -0.64 41.71 -12.79
C ARG A 14 0.16 40.93 -11.74
N VAL A 15 0.66 41.61 -10.71
CA VAL A 15 1.40 40.97 -9.61
C VAL A 15 0.47 40.04 -8.80
N THR A 16 -0.73 40.50 -8.46
CA THR A 16 -1.72 39.67 -7.75
C THR A 16 -2.09 38.43 -8.54
N LEU A 17 -2.30 38.57 -9.86
CA LEU A 17 -2.63 37.45 -10.75
C LEU A 17 -1.50 36.40 -10.80
N TYR A 18 -0.24 36.83 -10.94
CA TYR A 18 0.90 35.91 -10.97
C TYR A 18 1.16 35.24 -9.61
N LEU A 19 0.96 35.96 -8.50
CA LEU A 19 1.04 35.35 -7.17
C LEU A 19 0.00 34.26 -6.99
N PHE A 20 -1.24 34.50 -7.43
CA PHE A 20 -2.32 33.53 -7.31
C PHE A 20 -2.08 32.29 -8.19
N LEU A 21 -1.65 32.49 -9.43
CA LEU A 21 -1.29 31.40 -10.35
C LEU A 21 -0.09 30.60 -9.84
N GLY A 22 0.93 31.26 -9.30
CA GLY A 22 2.10 30.60 -8.72
C GLY A 22 1.73 29.78 -7.49
N ALA A 23 0.93 30.34 -6.57
CA ALA A 23 0.44 29.63 -5.39
C ALA A 23 -0.43 28.42 -5.77
N PHE A 24 -1.30 28.56 -6.77
CA PHE A 24 -2.13 27.46 -7.27
C PHE A 24 -1.29 26.35 -7.93
N ALA A 25 -0.27 26.71 -8.73
CA ALA A 25 0.64 25.73 -9.31
C ALA A 25 1.47 25.01 -8.24
N LEU A 26 1.94 25.71 -7.21
CA LEU A 26 2.63 25.10 -6.09
C LEU A 26 1.71 24.16 -5.30
N TRP A 27 0.45 24.55 -5.10
CA TRP A 27 -0.57 23.71 -4.48
C TRP A 27 -0.80 22.42 -5.26
N THR A 28 -0.99 22.49 -6.58
CA THR A 28 -1.23 21.28 -7.40
C THR A 28 -0.01 20.37 -7.44
N ILE A 29 1.21 20.92 -7.48
CA ILE A 29 2.45 20.16 -7.40
C ILE A 29 2.61 19.53 -6.00
N ALA A 30 2.28 20.26 -4.94
CA ALA A 30 2.36 19.76 -3.58
C ALA A 30 1.41 18.58 -3.34
N TRP A 31 0.18 18.65 -3.87
CA TRP A 31 -0.77 17.55 -3.77
C TRP A 31 -0.48 16.37 -4.69
N GLY A 32 0.05 16.61 -5.90
CA GLY A 32 0.21 15.54 -6.89
C GLY A 32 1.59 14.88 -6.92
N LEU A 33 2.66 15.67 -6.74
CA LEU A 33 4.03 15.23 -6.98
C LEU A 33 4.75 14.81 -5.69
N ILE A 34 4.50 15.49 -4.56
CA ILE A 34 5.13 15.17 -3.27
C ILE A 34 4.74 13.78 -2.73
N PRO A 35 3.46 13.36 -2.70
CA PRO A 35 3.12 12.02 -2.17
C PRO A 35 3.75 10.89 -2.98
N ARG A 36 3.95 11.09 -4.28
CA ARG A 36 4.63 10.12 -5.17
C ARG A 36 6.12 9.94 -4.86
N TRP A 37 6.79 10.95 -4.29
CA TRP A 37 8.21 10.87 -3.95
C TRP A 37 8.46 10.47 -2.50
N LEU A 38 7.52 10.73 -1.58
CA LEU A 38 7.72 10.48 -0.15
C LEU A 38 7.24 9.11 0.32
N ASP A 39 6.25 8.48 -0.35
CA ASP A 39 5.71 7.17 0.05
C ASP A 39 5.84 6.08 -1.05
N PRO A 40 7.07 5.69 -1.45
CA PRO A 40 7.24 4.47 -2.24
C PRO A 40 7.11 3.19 -1.39
N THR A 41 7.20 3.27 -0.06
CA THR A 41 7.26 2.06 0.78
C THR A 41 5.89 1.56 1.23
N PHE A 42 4.97 2.43 1.64
CA PHE A 42 3.69 1.94 2.20
C PHE A 42 2.78 1.26 1.17
N GLU A 43 2.61 1.85 -0.02
CA GLU A 43 1.77 1.23 -1.05
C GLU A 43 2.43 0.04 -1.75
N GLU A 44 3.76 0.01 -1.89
CA GLU A 44 4.46 -1.09 -2.55
C GLU A 44 4.52 -2.35 -1.65
N HIS A 45 4.59 -2.17 -0.32
CA HIS A 45 4.41 -3.26 0.65
C HIS A 45 2.95 -3.77 0.71
N LEU A 46 1.95 -2.90 0.51
CA LEU A 46 0.53 -3.27 0.44
C LEU A 46 0.15 -3.96 -0.87
N LYS A 47 0.74 -3.53 -1.99
CA LYS A 47 0.37 -4.02 -3.33
C LYS A 47 1.00 -5.35 -3.67
N ASN A 48 2.18 -5.65 -3.10
CA ASN A 48 2.83 -6.91 -3.40
C ASN A 48 2.49 -8.05 -2.46
N LYS A 49 2.14 -7.84 -1.17
CA LYS A 49 1.67 -8.89 -0.21
C LYS A 49 2.10 -10.31 -0.63
N ASN A 50 3.38 -10.52 -0.91
CA ASN A 50 3.85 -11.74 -1.57
C ASN A 50 4.65 -12.45 -0.50
N VAL A 51 3.99 -13.39 0.15
CA VAL A 51 4.61 -14.26 1.14
C VAL A 51 5.49 -15.25 0.38
N MET A 52 6.79 -15.23 0.66
CA MET A 52 7.79 -16.05 -0.03
C MET A 52 8.26 -17.21 0.87
N VAL A 53 8.61 -18.34 0.24
CA VAL A 53 9.21 -19.49 0.92
C VAL A 53 10.48 -19.04 1.67
N GLY A 54 10.59 -19.43 2.93
CA GLY A 54 11.69 -19.09 3.83
C GLY A 54 11.42 -17.92 4.79
N MET A 55 10.32 -17.18 4.63
CA MET A 55 9.91 -16.13 5.58
C MET A 55 9.57 -16.71 6.96
N THR A 56 9.79 -15.92 8.02
CA THR A 56 9.38 -16.29 9.38
C THR A 56 7.90 -15.97 9.63
N ARG A 57 7.30 -16.61 10.63
CA ARG A 57 5.89 -16.39 11.01
C ARG A 57 5.58 -14.92 11.28
N GLU A 58 6.49 -14.22 11.93
CA GLU A 58 6.34 -12.82 12.30
C GLU A 58 6.33 -11.92 11.05
N GLN A 59 7.20 -12.21 10.08
CA GLN A 59 7.23 -11.51 8.79
C GLN A 59 5.97 -11.75 7.97
N VAL A 60 5.44 -12.98 7.97
CA VAL A 60 4.18 -13.29 7.29
C VAL A 60 3.01 -12.58 7.98
N MET A 61 2.98 -12.55 9.31
CA MET A 61 1.93 -11.88 10.07
C MET A 61 1.97 -10.36 9.91
N ASP A 62 3.15 -9.77 9.73
CA ASP A 62 3.30 -8.35 9.41
C ASP A 62 2.79 -8.04 7.98
N ALA A 63 3.04 -8.93 7.03
CA ALA A 63 2.62 -8.74 5.63
C ALA A 63 1.12 -9.02 5.39
N TRP A 64 0.58 -10.10 5.95
CA TRP A 64 -0.77 -10.60 5.66
C TRP A 64 -1.75 -10.44 6.83
N GLY A 65 -1.26 -10.13 8.03
CA GLY A 65 -2.07 -10.11 9.24
C GLY A 65 -2.28 -11.50 9.84
N SER A 66 -3.11 -11.53 10.88
CA SER A 66 -3.47 -12.77 11.59
C SER A 66 -4.26 -13.73 10.68
N PRO A 67 -3.93 -15.03 10.66
CA PRO A 67 -4.73 -16.01 9.95
C PRO A 67 -6.12 -16.17 10.58
N TYR A 68 -7.07 -16.62 9.77
CA TYR A 68 -8.41 -16.96 10.26
C TYR A 68 -8.35 -18.18 11.18
N GLN A 69 -7.61 -19.21 10.77
CA GLN A 69 -7.40 -20.41 11.54
C GLN A 69 -5.93 -20.84 11.48
N MET A 70 -5.42 -21.29 12.62
CA MET A 70 -4.06 -21.81 12.77
C MET A 70 -4.12 -23.22 13.36
N ASN A 71 -3.69 -24.20 12.60
CA ASN A 71 -3.57 -25.60 13.04
C ASN A 71 -2.09 -25.91 13.29
N VAL A 72 -1.77 -26.49 14.44
CA VAL A 72 -0.39 -26.91 14.78
C VAL A 72 -0.37 -28.42 14.91
N SER A 73 0.50 -29.06 14.14
CA SER A 73 0.73 -30.51 14.18
C SER A 73 2.21 -30.83 14.34
N TYR A 74 2.51 -32.07 14.72
CA TYR A 74 3.88 -32.56 14.84
C TYR A 74 4.02 -33.80 13.96
N THR A 75 5.13 -33.87 13.21
CA THR A 75 5.49 -35.07 12.46
C THR A 75 6.01 -36.15 13.41
N ASP A 76 5.99 -37.42 13.01
CA ASP A 76 6.58 -38.55 13.78
C ASP A 76 8.05 -38.33 14.17
N LYS A 77 8.75 -37.45 13.44
CA LYS A 77 10.13 -37.02 13.70
C LYS A 77 10.25 -35.89 14.74
N GLY A 78 9.14 -35.45 15.35
CA GLY A 78 9.09 -34.33 16.29
C GLY A 78 9.10 -32.94 15.65
N ILE A 79 9.08 -32.84 14.31
CA ILE A 79 9.12 -31.56 13.60
C ILE A 79 7.77 -30.86 13.74
N ARG A 80 7.79 -29.61 14.22
CA ARG A 80 6.60 -28.77 14.39
C ARG A 80 6.15 -28.21 13.03
N ARG A 81 4.94 -28.55 12.62
CA ARG A 81 4.26 -28.08 11.42
C ARG A 81 3.11 -27.15 11.81
N GLU A 82 3.03 -25.99 11.18
CA GLU A 82 1.88 -25.10 11.33
C GLU A 82 1.21 -24.92 9.97
N GLU A 83 -0.11 -25.02 9.96
CA GLU A 83 -0.94 -24.73 8.80
C GLU A 83 -1.80 -23.52 9.14
N TRP A 84 -1.65 -22.47 8.34
CA TRP A 84 -2.35 -21.21 8.51
C TRP A 84 -3.33 -21.04 7.36
N ILE A 85 -4.59 -20.80 7.69
CA ILE A 85 -5.69 -20.67 6.75
C ILE A 85 -6.13 -19.20 6.73
N TYR A 86 -6.14 -18.62 5.54
CA TYR A 86 -6.62 -17.26 5.28
C TYR A 86 -7.86 -17.33 4.42
N GLU A 87 -8.88 -16.54 4.78
CA GLU A 87 -10.11 -16.42 4.02
C GLU A 87 -10.16 -15.07 3.33
N ASP A 88 -10.20 -15.08 2.01
CA ASP A 88 -10.44 -13.89 1.20
C ASP A 88 -11.89 -13.91 0.68
N TRP A 89 -12.65 -12.91 1.09
CA TRP A 89 -13.99 -12.65 0.58
C TRP A 89 -13.87 -11.91 -0.75
N LEU A 90 -14.17 -12.60 -1.85
CA LEU A 90 -14.21 -11.99 -3.18
C LEU A 90 -15.59 -11.37 -3.46
N ASP A 91 -16.63 -12.02 -2.96
CA ASP A 91 -18.01 -11.56 -3.06
C ASP A 91 -18.83 -12.09 -1.86
N ALA A 92 -20.06 -11.63 -1.67
CA ALA A 92 -20.91 -12.03 -0.54
C ALA A 92 -21.17 -13.55 -0.45
N SER A 93 -20.98 -14.28 -1.55
CA SER A 93 -21.21 -15.73 -1.65
C SER A 93 -19.96 -16.54 -2.00
N THR A 94 -18.82 -15.89 -2.30
CA THR A 94 -17.62 -16.58 -2.79
C THR A 94 -16.43 -16.31 -1.87
N ILE A 95 -16.05 -17.35 -1.11
CA ILE A 95 -14.92 -17.34 -0.19
C ILE A 95 -13.78 -18.12 -0.84
N LYS A 96 -12.59 -17.52 -0.87
CA LYS A 96 -11.37 -18.19 -1.31
C LYS A 96 -10.49 -18.48 -0.10
N HIS A 97 -10.14 -19.74 0.08
CA HIS A 97 -9.23 -20.16 1.14
C HIS A 97 -7.79 -20.21 0.59
N ARG A 98 -6.85 -19.58 1.28
CA ARG A 98 -5.41 -19.71 1.03
C ARG A 98 -4.77 -20.45 2.19
N TYR A 99 -3.88 -21.38 1.86
CA TYR A 99 -3.18 -22.20 2.84
C TYR A 99 -1.69 -21.86 2.83
N LEU A 100 -1.14 -21.60 4.00
CA LEU A 100 0.30 -21.45 4.22
C LEU A 100 0.79 -22.56 5.15
N TYR A 101 1.91 -23.16 4.80
CA TYR A 101 2.55 -24.22 5.56
C TYR A 101 3.88 -23.71 6.13
N PHE A 102 4.06 -23.90 7.42
CA PHE A 102 5.29 -23.61 8.12
C PHE A 102 5.87 -24.90 8.70
N GLU A 103 7.18 -25.06 8.58
CA GLU A 103 7.94 -26.08 9.30
C GLU A 103 9.01 -25.36 10.13
N GLU A 104 9.08 -25.69 11.42
CA GLU A 104 10.06 -25.09 12.35
C GLU A 104 10.04 -23.55 12.39
N GLY A 105 8.89 -22.94 12.10
CA GLY A 105 8.71 -21.49 12.08
C GLY A 105 9.15 -20.79 10.79
N LYS A 106 9.53 -21.54 9.75
CA LYS A 106 9.79 -21.02 8.41
C LYS A 106 8.71 -21.45 7.44
N LEU A 107 8.32 -20.54 6.56
CA LEU A 107 7.36 -20.85 5.50
C LEU A 107 8.00 -21.82 4.50
N THR A 108 7.39 -22.98 4.31
CA THR A 108 7.86 -24.00 3.35
C THR A 108 7.10 -23.96 2.04
N GLY A 109 5.85 -23.50 2.05
CA GLY A 109 5.04 -23.36 0.84
C GLY A 109 3.64 -22.85 1.13
N GLY A 110 2.93 -22.48 0.07
CA GLY A 110 1.53 -22.09 0.14
C GLY A 110 0.80 -22.44 -1.14
N TRP A 111 -0.48 -22.76 -1.03
CA TRP A 111 -1.38 -23.04 -2.16
C TRP A 111 -2.53 -22.02 -2.17
N GLN A 112 -2.87 -21.55 -3.37
CA GLN A 112 -3.90 -20.55 -3.67
C GLN A 112 -5.03 -21.16 -4.51
#